data_AF-A0A9R0AR09-F1
#
_entry.id   AF-A0A9R0AR09-F1
#
_cell.length_a   1.000
_cell.length_b   1.000
_cell.length_c   1.000
_cell.angle_alpha   90.00
_cell.angle_beta   90.00
_cell.angle_gamma   90.00
#
_symmetry.space_group_name_H-M   'P 1'
#
loop_
_entity.id
_entity.type
_entity.pdbx_description
1 polymer ?
#
loop_
_entity_poly.entity_id
_entity_poly.type
_entity_poly.pdbx_seq_one_letter_code
_entity_poly.pdbx_strand_id
1 'polypeptide(L)'
;MVPKTDGTLHICKDFQKLNVISTFEGYPMPRVNKFLDRLGRARYISTLDLTKGYWQVSLTPSPREKTAFSWTELLPVCHTSRRITDTISTGTMSTFTVHRVFGEEVKLVSVMEGDSVTLNSGLTEIMDDDQIQWRFQSENTLIAEINKRADSMTVYDDVLDGRFRNRLKLNNQTGSLTITNTTTQHAGVYELLINRMSTNFILIVHTHLPLPVISRECFSSSSSSSYCSLVCSVLNVSHVTLSWYKGNSLLSSISVSDLSSSVSLHLEVEYQDNNSYSCVINNPISNQTTHLDITQLCHTCSDSVHCCGSTEAVIRLVLSALVGVATVILLVYDIRSRRAEQDQAQINTAGA
;
A
#
# COMPACT_ATOMS: atom_id res chain seq x y z
N MET A 1 24.22 -8.52 24.91
CA MET A 1 24.97 -7.38 25.47
C MET A 1 26.38 -7.41 24.90
N VAL A 2 27.01 -6.25 24.69
CA VAL A 2 28.39 -6.16 24.21
C VAL A 2 29.23 -5.48 25.30
N PRO A 3 30.34 -6.10 25.76
CA PRO A 3 31.21 -5.47 26.74
C PRO A 3 31.95 -4.29 26.11
N LYS A 4 31.97 -3.17 26.82
CA LYS A 4 32.81 -2.02 26.48
C LYS A 4 34.22 -2.20 27.04
N THR A 5 35.14 -1.39 26.52
CA THR A 5 36.51 -1.26 27.02
C THR A 5 36.60 -0.75 28.47
N ASP A 6 35.56 -0.07 28.96
CA ASP A 6 35.44 0.42 30.34
C ASP A 6 34.89 -0.63 31.33
N GLY A 7 34.60 -1.85 30.87
CA GLY A 7 34.04 -2.93 31.69
C GLY A 7 32.51 -2.86 31.90
N THR A 8 31.84 -1.81 31.41
CA THR A 8 30.37 -1.71 31.44
C THR A 8 29.73 -2.46 30.27
N LEU A 9 28.51 -2.96 30.45
CA LEU A 9 27.78 -3.69 29.42
C LEU A 9 26.92 -2.73 28.58
N HIS A 10 27.06 -2.80 27.27
CA HIS A 10 26.12 -2.18 26.33
C HIS A 10 24.97 -3.12 26.02
N ILE A 11 23.76 -2.64 26.25
CA ILE A 11 22.54 -3.33 25.85
C ILE A 11 22.38 -3.12 24.34
N CYS A 12 22.85 -4.09 23.56
CA CYS A 12 22.62 -4.15 22.14
C CYS A 12 21.29 -4.85 21.89
N LYS A 13 20.34 -4.13 21.32
CA LYS A 13 19.09 -4.70 20.87
C LYS A 13 19.22 -5.08 19.39
N ASP A 14 18.99 -6.35 19.10
CA ASP A 14 18.98 -6.82 17.71
C ASP A 14 17.63 -6.55 17.08
N PHE A 15 17.62 -5.57 16.17
CA PHE A 15 16.44 -5.18 15.42
C PHE A 15 16.42 -5.77 14.01
N GLN A 16 17.34 -6.65 13.62
CA GLN A 16 17.41 -7.16 12.25
C GLN A 16 16.08 -7.75 11.78
N LYS A 17 15.45 -8.61 12.59
CA LYS A 17 14.13 -9.19 12.27
C LYS A 17 13.02 -8.13 12.22
N LEU A 18 13.06 -7.14 13.12
CA LEU A 18 12.07 -6.07 13.14
C LEU A 18 12.22 -5.16 11.90
N ASN A 19 13.46 -4.90 11.49
CA ASN A 19 13.77 -4.07 10.33
C ASN A 19 13.28 -4.71 9.02
N VAL A 20 13.24 -6.04 8.92
CA VAL A 20 12.68 -6.75 7.76
C VAL A 20 11.18 -6.54 7.61
N ILE A 21 10.44 -6.40 8.72
CA ILE A 21 8.98 -6.27 8.72
C ILE A 21 8.50 -4.82 8.91
N SER A 22 9.40 -3.89 9.24
CA SER A 22 9.08 -2.48 9.40
C SER A 22 9.05 -1.77 8.06
N THR A 23 8.02 -0.97 7.81
CA THR A 23 7.99 -0.05 6.68
C THR A 23 8.97 1.10 6.94
N PHE A 24 10.01 1.20 6.12
CA PHE A 24 10.94 2.32 6.21
C PHE A 24 10.25 3.59 5.68
N GLU A 25 9.82 4.47 6.60
CA GLU A 25 9.45 5.83 6.23
C GLU A 25 10.72 6.64 6.00
N GLY A 26 11.16 6.69 4.74
CA GLY A 26 12.26 7.54 4.33
C GLY A 26 11.83 9.00 4.36
N TYR A 27 11.95 9.66 5.51
CA TYR A 27 11.98 11.12 5.53
C TYR A 27 13.21 11.55 4.72
N PRO A 28 13.05 12.26 3.59
CA PRO A 28 14.19 12.63 2.77
C PRO A 28 15.11 13.49 3.62
N MET A 29 16.35 13.04 3.82
CA MET A 29 17.34 13.85 4.51
C MET A 29 17.44 15.18 3.77
N PRO A 30 17.14 16.32 4.43
CA PRO A 30 17.15 17.59 3.76
C PRO A 30 18.55 17.88 3.23
N ARG A 31 18.65 18.27 1.95
CA ARG A 31 19.94 18.58 1.31
C ARG A 31 20.68 19.64 2.13
N VAL A 32 21.96 19.38 2.41
CA VAL A 32 22.83 20.22 3.28
C VAL A 32 22.75 21.70 2.89
N ASN A 33 22.77 22.01 1.59
CA ASN A 33 22.71 23.39 1.10
C ASN A 33 21.44 24.14 1.54
N LYS A 34 20.28 23.47 1.58
CA LYS A 34 19.03 24.06 2.09
C LYS A 34 19.09 24.38 3.58
N PHE A 35 19.88 23.62 4.34
CA PHE A 35 20.10 23.86 5.78
C PHE A 35 21.06 25.04 6.00
N LEU A 36 22.13 25.11 5.21
CA LEU A 36 23.10 26.21 5.26
C LEU A 36 22.47 27.56 4.88
N ASP A 37 21.60 27.60 3.88
CA ASP A 37 20.87 28.83 3.50
C ASP A 37 19.93 29.32 4.62
N ARG A 38 19.36 28.40 5.41
CA ARG A 38 18.50 28.73 6.56
C ARG A 38 19.31 29.16 7.77
N LEU A 39 20.46 28.52 8.04
CA LEU A 39 21.38 28.89 9.12
C LEU A 39 22.05 30.23 8.87
N GLY A 40 22.45 30.53 7.62
CA GLY A 40 23.08 31.79 7.24
C GLY A 40 22.18 33.03 7.43
N ARG A 41 20.85 32.83 7.53
CA ARG A 41 19.87 33.89 7.80
C ARG A 41 19.39 33.92 9.26
N ALA A 42 19.84 32.99 10.10
CA ALA A 42 19.40 32.89 11.48
C ALA A 42 20.17 33.88 12.36
N ARG A 43 19.46 34.68 13.16
CA ARG A 43 20.07 35.64 14.10
C ARG A 43 20.57 34.98 15.39
N TYR A 44 20.02 33.82 15.72
CA TYR A 44 20.39 33.00 16.87
C TYR A 44 20.39 31.54 16.45
N ILE A 45 21.43 30.81 16.85
CA ILE A 45 21.55 29.37 16.64
C ILE A 45 21.72 28.73 18.02
N SER A 46 20.85 27.79 18.35
CA SER A 46 20.93 26.99 19.59
C SER A 46 21.25 25.55 19.24
N THR A 47 22.24 24.97 19.89
CA THR A 47 22.61 23.57 19.74
C THR A 47 21.91 22.75 20.82
N LEU A 48 21.12 21.75 20.41
CA LEU A 48 20.48 20.81 21.33
C LEU A 48 21.26 19.49 21.29
N ASP A 49 21.94 19.15 22.39
CA ASP A 49 22.65 17.87 22.51
C ASP A 49 21.63 16.76 22.84
N LEU A 50 21.39 15.89 21.85
CA LEU A 50 20.53 14.71 21.95
C LEU A 50 21.36 13.42 21.95
N THR A 51 22.47 13.38 22.69
CA THR A 51 23.33 12.20 22.85
C THR A 51 22.65 10.92 23.36
N LYS A 52 21.38 11.00 23.82
CA LYS A 52 20.53 9.83 24.14
C LYS A 52 19.37 9.61 23.14
N GLY A 53 19.55 10.08 21.90
CA GLY A 53 18.54 10.34 20.85
C GLY A 53 17.62 9.21 20.36
N TYR A 54 17.56 8.07 21.03
CA TYR A 54 16.56 7.03 20.76
C TYR A 54 15.52 6.89 21.88
N TRP A 55 15.83 7.34 23.10
CA TRP A 55 14.96 7.14 24.28
C TRP A 55 14.09 8.36 24.62
N GLN A 56 14.28 9.47 23.91
CA GLN A 56 13.64 10.75 24.21
C GLN A 56 12.34 10.97 23.42
N VAL A 57 12.13 10.20 22.35
CA VAL A 57 10.91 10.27 21.54
C VAL A 57 9.94 9.20 22.01
N SER A 58 8.80 9.65 22.55
CA SER A 58 7.75 8.74 22.98
C SER A 58 7.16 8.00 21.78
N LEU A 59 7.19 6.67 21.81
CA LEU A 59 6.55 5.84 20.80
C LEU A 59 5.03 5.86 20.94
N THR A 60 4.32 5.78 19.82
CA THR A 60 2.87 5.49 19.80
C THR A 60 2.60 4.11 20.42
N PRO A 61 1.40 3.82 20.94
CA PRO A 61 1.15 2.58 21.66
C PRO A 61 1.45 1.29 20.86
N SER A 62 1.14 1.28 19.57
CA SER A 62 1.30 0.13 18.67
C SER A 62 2.76 -0.39 18.52
N PRO A 63 3.78 0.46 18.27
CA PRO A 63 5.17 -0.01 18.13
C PRO A 63 5.87 -0.33 19.46
N ARG A 64 5.33 0.08 20.62
CA ARG A 64 6.01 -0.12 21.93
C ARG A 64 6.35 -1.58 22.18
N GLU A 65 5.43 -2.49 21.88
CA GLU A 65 5.60 -3.94 22.11
C GLU A 65 6.70 -4.53 21.23
N LYS A 66 6.78 -4.11 19.96
CA LYS A 66 7.84 -4.52 19.02
C LYS A 66 9.21 -3.97 19.45
N THR A 67 9.21 -2.84 20.15
CA THR A 67 10.40 -2.22 20.72
C THR A 67 10.70 -2.62 22.17
N ALA A 68 9.87 -3.46 22.79
CA ALA A 68 10.13 -4.01 24.11
C ALA A 68 11.23 -5.09 24.05
N PHE A 69 11.87 -5.36 25.19
CA PHE A 69 12.80 -6.47 25.34
C PHE A 69 12.56 -7.11 26.71
N SER A 70 12.67 -8.43 26.79
CA SER A 70 12.54 -9.20 28.02
C SER A 70 13.84 -9.94 28.29
N TRP A 71 14.21 -10.04 29.56
CA TRP A 71 15.30 -10.90 30.03
C TRP A 71 14.67 -12.10 30.73
N THR A 72 15.24 -13.29 30.53
CA THR A 72 14.72 -14.52 31.13
C THR A 72 15.76 -15.12 32.06
N GLU A 73 16.14 -14.46 33.15
CA GLU A 73 16.75 -15.13 34.32
C GLU A 73 16.41 -14.41 35.65
N LEU A 74 15.70 -15.17 36.51
CA LEU A 74 15.68 -15.18 37.99
C LEU A 74 15.63 -13.85 38.76
N LEU A 75 14.44 -13.48 39.30
CA LEU A 75 14.12 -13.09 40.71
C LEU A 75 12.73 -12.38 40.85
N PRO A 76 12.12 -12.30 42.05
CA PRO A 76 10.66 -12.32 42.23
C PRO A 76 9.93 -10.95 42.27
N VAL A 77 8.63 -11.06 41.95
CA VAL A 77 7.46 -10.19 42.12
C VAL A 77 7.59 -8.92 42.98
N CYS A 78 7.08 -7.78 42.49
CA CYS A 78 6.59 -6.66 43.31
C CYS A 78 5.38 -5.94 42.67
N HIS A 79 4.33 -5.72 43.46
CA HIS A 79 3.19 -4.84 43.15
C HIS A 79 3.49 -3.39 43.58
N THR A 80 3.12 -2.38 42.77
CA THR A 80 2.26 -1.20 43.09
C THR A 80 2.49 0.02 42.18
N SER A 81 1.43 0.80 42.05
CA SER A 81 1.18 1.95 41.17
C SER A 81 1.68 3.28 41.75
N ARG A 82 2.47 4.08 41.00
CA ARG A 82 2.55 5.55 41.16
C ARG A 82 3.06 6.30 39.92
N ARG A 83 2.50 7.49 39.68
CA ARG A 83 2.70 8.39 38.53
C ARG A 83 4.10 9.00 38.47
N ILE A 84 4.64 9.13 37.25
CA ILE A 84 5.87 9.85 36.94
C ILE A 84 5.54 11.34 36.77
N THR A 85 5.46 12.05 37.90
CA THR A 85 5.75 13.48 38.00
C THR A 85 6.07 13.71 39.46
N ASP A 86 7.33 13.57 39.83
CA ASP A 86 8.02 14.45 40.79
C ASP A 86 9.40 13.89 41.14
N THR A 87 10.34 14.83 41.30
CA THR A 87 11.67 14.72 41.93
C THR A 87 12.86 14.33 41.05
N ILE A 88 13.48 15.38 40.47
CA ILE A 88 14.93 15.51 40.45
C ILE A 88 15.39 15.67 41.90
N SER A 89 16.24 14.78 42.40
CA SER A 89 17.41 15.07 43.25
C SER A 89 17.78 13.90 44.16
N THR A 90 19.09 13.74 44.32
CA THR A 90 19.82 12.87 45.26
C THR A 90 19.97 11.41 44.84
N GLY A 91 21.23 11.03 44.66
CA GLY A 91 21.66 9.72 44.22
C GLY A 91 21.35 8.64 45.25
N THR A 92 20.33 7.86 44.96
CA THR A 92 20.21 6.49 45.43
C THR A 92 19.71 5.62 44.28
N MET A 93 20.36 4.47 44.10
CA MET A 93 20.00 3.47 43.11
C MET A 93 18.66 2.85 43.54
N SER A 94 17.56 3.29 42.94
CA SER A 94 16.25 2.68 43.13
C SER A 94 16.00 1.65 42.03
N THR A 95 15.82 0.39 42.44
CA THR A 95 15.30 -0.71 41.63
C THR A 95 13.84 -0.44 41.27
N PHE A 96 13.48 -0.59 39.99
CA PHE A 96 12.11 -0.42 39.51
C PHE A 96 11.56 -1.75 38.97
N THR A 97 10.42 -2.17 39.50
CA THR A 97 9.69 -3.36 39.08
C THR A 97 8.90 -3.07 37.80
N VAL A 98 9.08 -3.93 36.80
CA VAL A 98 8.40 -3.86 35.50
C VAL A 98 7.00 -4.45 35.61
N HIS A 99 5.97 -3.68 35.27
CA HIS A 99 4.64 -4.23 35.00
C HIS A 99 4.71 -5.10 33.75
N ARG A 100 4.32 -6.37 33.90
CA ARG A 100 4.19 -7.37 32.84
C ARG A 100 3.26 -6.82 31.73
N VAL A 101 3.83 -6.42 30.59
CA VAL A 101 3.09 -6.17 29.36
C VAL A 101 3.04 -7.51 28.62
N PHE A 102 1.89 -8.18 28.68
CA PHE A 102 1.62 -9.31 27.81
C PHE A 102 1.51 -8.76 26.38
N GLY A 103 2.50 -9.04 25.52
CA GLY A 103 2.37 -8.81 24.09
C GLY A 103 1.34 -9.78 23.55
N GLU A 104 0.26 -9.26 22.98
CA GLU A 104 -0.78 -10.07 22.34
C GLU A 104 -0.20 -10.59 21.02
N GLU A 105 0.07 -11.89 20.93
CA GLU A 105 0.56 -12.51 19.70
C GLU A 105 -0.57 -12.51 18.66
N VAL A 106 -0.49 -11.61 17.68
CA VAL A 106 -1.47 -11.53 16.59
C VAL A 106 -1.09 -12.51 15.48
N LYS A 107 -2.00 -13.42 15.15
CA LYS A 107 -1.81 -14.44 14.10
C LYS A 107 -2.33 -13.92 12.77
N LEU A 108 -1.47 -13.86 11.75
CA LEU A 108 -1.86 -13.42 10.40
C LEU A 108 -2.17 -14.63 9.52
N VAL A 109 -3.32 -14.61 8.86
CA VAL A 109 -3.78 -15.67 7.96
C VAL A 109 -4.22 -15.05 6.64
N SER A 110 -3.70 -15.57 5.53
CA SER A 110 -4.07 -15.14 4.18
C SER A 110 -4.75 -16.28 3.42
N VAL A 111 -5.76 -15.94 2.60
CA VAL A 111 -6.50 -16.90 1.77
C VAL A 111 -6.91 -16.26 0.45
N MET A 112 -7.06 -17.05 -0.61
CA MET A 112 -7.65 -16.59 -1.87
C MET A 112 -9.19 -16.58 -1.78
N GLU A 113 -9.81 -15.60 -2.42
CA GLU A 113 -11.26 -15.52 -2.54
C GLU A 113 -11.85 -16.80 -3.16
N GLY A 114 -12.97 -17.27 -2.63
CA GLY A 114 -13.61 -18.54 -2.99
C GLY A 114 -13.09 -19.75 -2.21
N ASP A 115 -11.87 -19.70 -1.67
CA ASP A 115 -11.30 -20.80 -0.89
C ASP A 115 -11.80 -20.78 0.57
N SER A 116 -11.59 -21.89 1.27
CA SER A 116 -11.88 -22.02 2.71
C SER A 116 -10.63 -21.82 3.56
N VAL A 117 -10.79 -21.19 4.72
CA VAL A 117 -9.72 -20.96 5.69
C VAL A 117 -10.14 -21.45 7.08
N THR A 118 -9.20 -22.01 7.83
CA THR A 118 -9.41 -22.41 9.23
C THR A 118 -8.54 -21.57 10.15
N LEU A 119 -9.19 -20.89 11.10
CA LEU A 119 -8.55 -20.18 12.20
C LEU A 119 -8.37 -21.19 13.35
N ASN A 120 -7.13 -21.64 13.51
CA ASN A 120 -6.80 -22.71 14.46
C ASN A 120 -6.80 -22.18 15.89
N SER A 121 -7.59 -22.81 16.75
CA SER A 121 -7.64 -22.46 18.19
C SER A 121 -6.33 -22.76 18.92
N GLY A 122 -5.56 -23.74 18.43
CA GLY A 122 -4.37 -24.26 19.09
C GLY A 122 -4.65 -25.36 20.12
N LEU A 123 -5.92 -25.71 20.35
CA LEU A 123 -6.29 -26.84 21.20
C LEU A 123 -6.30 -28.14 20.40
N THR A 124 -5.81 -29.22 21.01
CA THR A 124 -5.95 -30.58 20.48
C THR A 124 -7.27 -31.22 20.88
N GLU A 125 -7.76 -30.90 22.07
CA GLU A 125 -9.02 -31.37 22.63
C GLU A 125 -9.61 -30.26 23.54
N ILE A 126 -10.93 -30.12 23.54
CA ILE A 126 -11.65 -29.19 24.41
C ILE A 126 -12.01 -29.90 25.71
N MET A 127 -11.73 -29.28 26.86
CA MET A 127 -12.02 -29.84 28.19
C MET A 127 -13.49 -29.58 28.62
N ASP A 128 -13.98 -30.37 29.58
CA ASP A 128 -15.40 -30.37 29.99
C ASP A 128 -15.93 -29.04 30.54
N ASP A 129 -15.05 -28.16 31.03
CA ASP A 129 -15.40 -26.83 31.56
C ASP A 129 -15.03 -25.67 30.62
N ASP A 130 -14.57 -25.97 29.39
CA ASP A 130 -14.10 -24.94 28.46
C ASP A 130 -15.26 -24.17 27.82
N GLN A 131 -15.08 -22.85 27.74
CA GLN A 131 -15.88 -21.93 26.94
C GLN A 131 -15.02 -21.29 25.86
N ILE A 132 -15.43 -21.48 24.61
CA ILE A 132 -14.77 -20.95 23.42
C ILE A 132 -15.71 -20.01 22.70
N GLN A 133 -15.24 -18.79 22.42
CA GLN A 133 -16.01 -17.78 21.70
C GLN A 133 -15.19 -17.20 20.56
N TRP A 134 -15.80 -17.10 19.38
CA TRP A 134 -15.25 -16.40 18.23
C TRP A 134 -16.02 -15.11 17.98
N ARG A 135 -15.30 -13.99 17.87
CA ARG A 135 -15.87 -12.67 17.63
C ARG A 135 -15.24 -12.00 16.41
N PHE A 136 -15.95 -11.08 15.76
CA PHE A 136 -15.51 -10.44 14.53
C PHE A 136 -15.66 -8.91 14.50
N GLN A 137 -14.55 -8.21 14.16
CA GLN A 137 -14.29 -6.83 13.69
C GLN A 137 -15.10 -5.62 14.21
N SER A 138 -16.31 -5.77 14.75
CA SER A 138 -17.15 -4.67 15.21
C SER A 138 -17.98 -5.10 16.43
N GLU A 139 -17.94 -4.29 17.48
CA GLU A 139 -18.76 -4.44 18.70
C GLU A 139 -18.61 -5.76 19.47
N ASN A 140 -17.49 -6.49 19.27
CA ASN A 140 -17.32 -7.84 19.83
C ASN A 140 -18.45 -8.80 19.42
N THR A 141 -18.99 -8.66 18.21
CA THR A 141 -20.08 -9.51 17.72
C THR A 141 -19.69 -10.98 17.76
N LEU A 142 -20.44 -11.79 18.52
CA LEU A 142 -20.23 -13.23 18.64
C LEU A 142 -20.73 -13.93 17.37
N ILE A 143 -19.85 -14.67 16.70
CA ILE A 143 -20.18 -15.40 15.47
C ILE A 143 -20.22 -16.91 15.70
N ALA A 144 -19.58 -17.41 16.76
CA ALA A 144 -19.64 -18.81 17.14
C ALA A 144 -19.28 -19.00 18.62
N GLU A 145 -19.90 -19.99 19.28
CA GLU A 145 -19.64 -20.34 20.68
C GLU A 145 -19.72 -21.85 20.90
N ILE A 146 -18.79 -22.35 21.73
CA ILE A 146 -18.87 -23.67 22.36
C ILE A 146 -18.84 -23.47 23.87
N ASN A 147 -19.81 -24.07 24.57
CA ASN A 147 -19.81 -24.16 26.01
C ASN A 147 -20.01 -25.63 26.40
N LYS A 148 -18.92 -26.30 26.78
CA LYS A 148 -18.94 -27.73 27.11
C LYS A 148 -19.72 -28.04 28.38
N ARG A 149 -19.66 -27.15 29.37
CA ARG A 149 -20.42 -27.31 30.62
C ARG A 149 -21.93 -27.34 30.39
N ALA A 150 -22.42 -26.59 29.40
CA ALA A 150 -23.81 -26.58 28.98
C ALA A 150 -24.11 -27.55 27.82
N ASP A 151 -23.12 -28.34 27.39
CA ASP A 151 -23.14 -29.19 26.19
C ASP A 151 -23.78 -28.49 24.97
N SER A 152 -23.38 -27.23 24.76
CA SER A 152 -24.00 -26.36 23.76
C SER A 152 -22.96 -25.84 22.76
N MET A 153 -23.37 -25.82 21.49
CA MET A 153 -22.56 -25.36 20.37
C MET A 153 -23.46 -24.56 19.45
N THR A 154 -23.11 -23.30 19.23
CA THR A 154 -23.93 -22.36 18.46
C THR A 154 -23.07 -21.60 17.46
N VAL A 155 -23.63 -21.36 16.29
CA VAL A 155 -23.03 -20.56 15.23
C VAL A 155 -24.06 -19.50 14.85
N TYR A 156 -23.65 -18.24 14.88
CA TYR A 156 -24.48 -17.07 14.61
C TYR A 156 -24.13 -16.53 13.23
N ASP A 157 -24.61 -17.21 12.19
CA ASP A 157 -24.22 -16.95 10.80
C ASP A 157 -25.09 -15.90 10.09
N ASP A 158 -26.24 -15.58 10.67
CA ASP A 158 -27.20 -14.57 10.21
C ASP A 158 -26.86 -13.15 10.68
N VAL A 159 -25.89 -13.01 11.59
CA VAL A 159 -25.44 -11.72 12.13
C VAL A 159 -24.60 -10.96 11.09
N LEU A 160 -24.43 -9.65 11.29
CA LEU A 160 -23.66 -8.74 10.42
C LEU A 160 -24.17 -8.78 8.98
N ASP A 161 -25.45 -8.48 8.81
CA ASP A 161 -26.19 -8.49 7.54
C ASP A 161 -26.18 -9.86 6.83
N GLY A 162 -26.01 -10.95 7.58
CA GLY A 162 -25.98 -12.31 7.04
C GLY A 162 -24.76 -12.61 6.18
N ARG A 163 -23.67 -11.84 6.31
CA ARG A 163 -22.42 -12.05 5.54
C ARG A 163 -21.83 -13.45 5.71
N PHE A 164 -22.04 -14.06 6.88
CA PHE A 164 -21.50 -15.37 7.25
C PHE A 164 -22.46 -16.53 7.00
N ARG A 165 -23.65 -16.25 6.45
CA ARG A 165 -24.75 -17.20 6.36
C ARG A 165 -24.36 -18.46 5.58
N ASN A 166 -24.52 -19.62 6.22
CA ASN A 166 -24.13 -20.95 5.75
C ASN A 166 -22.62 -21.12 5.45
N ARG A 167 -21.74 -20.24 5.96
CA ARG A 167 -20.29 -20.28 5.65
C ARG A 167 -19.41 -20.70 6.82
N LEU A 168 -19.90 -20.54 8.05
CA LEU A 168 -19.14 -20.87 9.26
C LEU A 168 -19.31 -22.33 9.64
N LYS A 169 -18.18 -22.99 9.93
CA LYS A 169 -18.13 -24.35 10.48
C LYS A 169 -17.22 -24.34 11.69
N LEU A 170 -17.76 -24.71 12.84
CA LEU A 170 -17.03 -24.77 14.09
C LEU A 170 -16.69 -26.24 14.39
N ASN A 171 -15.44 -26.51 14.78
CA ASN A 171 -15.00 -27.86 15.11
C ASN A 171 -15.27 -28.18 16.59
N ASN A 172 -15.96 -29.28 16.89
CA ASN A 172 -16.39 -29.64 18.24
C ASN A 172 -15.32 -30.34 19.10
N GLN A 173 -14.17 -30.71 18.52
CA GLN A 173 -13.03 -31.32 19.19
C GLN A 173 -11.94 -30.30 19.51
N THR A 174 -11.66 -29.35 18.60
CA THR A 174 -10.59 -28.36 18.77
C THR A 174 -11.10 -26.95 19.04
N GLY A 175 -12.34 -26.63 18.65
CA GLY A 175 -12.88 -25.27 18.74
C GLY A 175 -12.38 -24.33 17.64
N SER A 176 -11.68 -24.86 16.64
CA SER A 176 -11.23 -24.09 15.48
C SER A 176 -12.40 -23.67 14.59
N LEU A 177 -12.36 -22.44 14.08
CA LEU A 177 -13.39 -21.88 13.21
C LEU A 177 -12.95 -21.97 11.75
N THR A 178 -13.78 -22.58 10.91
CA THR A 178 -13.57 -22.64 9.46
C THR A 178 -14.58 -21.74 8.76
N ILE A 179 -14.09 -20.91 7.85
CA ILE A 179 -14.88 -20.04 6.99
C ILE A 179 -14.78 -20.60 5.57
N THR A 180 -15.91 -21.00 5.00
CA THR A 180 -15.97 -21.56 3.64
C THR A 180 -16.38 -20.49 2.64
N ASN A 181 -15.90 -20.63 1.39
CA ASN A 181 -16.20 -19.69 0.30
C ASN A 181 -15.95 -18.23 0.71
N THR A 182 -14.69 -17.92 1.00
CA THR A 182 -14.30 -16.62 1.55
C THR A 182 -14.47 -15.51 0.51
N THR A 183 -14.78 -14.30 0.97
CA THR A 183 -14.92 -13.10 0.14
C THR A 183 -14.16 -11.96 0.83
N THR A 184 -13.85 -10.88 0.10
CA THR A 184 -13.19 -9.69 0.67
C THR A 184 -13.96 -9.10 1.85
N GLN A 185 -15.28 -9.31 1.91
CA GLN A 185 -16.11 -8.91 3.04
C GLN A 185 -15.69 -9.61 4.32
N HIS A 186 -15.27 -10.88 4.29
CA HIS A 186 -14.86 -11.62 5.50
C HIS A 186 -13.48 -11.22 6.04
N ALA A 187 -12.71 -10.40 5.31
CA ALA A 187 -11.42 -9.92 5.80
C ALA A 187 -11.61 -9.03 7.04
N GLY A 188 -10.71 -9.16 8.01
CA GLY A 188 -10.83 -8.43 9.26
C GLY A 188 -10.15 -9.11 10.45
N VAL A 189 -10.41 -8.56 11.63
CA VAL A 189 -9.88 -9.06 12.90
C VAL A 189 -10.89 -10.03 13.52
N TYR A 190 -10.42 -11.22 13.87
CA TYR A 190 -11.17 -12.24 14.59
C TYR A 190 -10.54 -12.42 15.98
N GLU A 191 -11.36 -12.33 17.01
CA GLU A 191 -10.93 -12.56 18.39
C GLU A 191 -11.43 -13.93 18.84
N LEU A 192 -10.49 -14.76 19.30
CA LEU A 192 -10.76 -16.04 19.95
C LEU A 192 -10.61 -15.88 21.46
N LEU A 193 -11.66 -16.20 22.21
CA LEU A 193 -11.65 -16.22 23.66
C LEU A 193 -11.79 -17.66 24.16
N ILE A 194 -10.82 -18.13 24.94
CA ILE A 194 -10.85 -19.45 25.61
C ILE A 194 -10.65 -19.23 27.11
N ASN A 195 -11.68 -19.49 27.94
CA ASN A 195 -11.58 -19.42 29.41
C ASN A 195 -10.85 -18.18 29.97
N ARG A 196 -11.02 -16.99 29.34
CA ARG A 196 -10.39 -15.68 29.63
C ARG A 196 -9.07 -15.35 28.91
N MET A 197 -8.53 -16.25 28.11
CA MET A 197 -7.40 -15.94 27.21
C MET A 197 -7.94 -15.45 25.87
N SER A 198 -7.50 -14.27 25.43
CA SER A 198 -7.78 -13.74 24.08
C SER A 198 -6.63 -14.09 23.12
N THR A 199 -6.96 -14.35 21.87
CA THR A 199 -6.00 -14.45 20.77
C THR A 199 -6.60 -13.81 19.54
N ASN A 200 -5.85 -12.89 18.93
CA ASN A 200 -6.31 -12.15 17.78
C ASN A 200 -5.76 -12.77 16.49
N PHE A 201 -6.64 -12.90 15.50
CA PHE A 201 -6.32 -13.32 14.15
C PHE A 201 -6.64 -12.19 13.18
N ILE A 202 -5.76 -11.91 12.23
CA ILE A 202 -6.04 -11.01 11.12
C ILE A 202 -6.18 -11.86 9.87
N LEU A 203 -7.40 -11.89 9.31
CA LEU A 203 -7.69 -12.56 8.05
C LEU A 203 -7.58 -11.56 6.89
N ILE A 204 -6.72 -11.89 5.93
CA ILE A 204 -6.57 -11.16 4.67
C ILE A 204 -7.10 -12.06 3.55
N VAL A 205 -8.04 -11.55 2.77
CA VAL A 205 -8.60 -12.26 1.61
C VAL A 205 -8.07 -11.58 0.35
N HIS A 206 -7.34 -12.35 -0.46
CA HIS A 206 -6.79 -11.88 -1.72
C HIS A 206 -7.69 -12.27 -2.89
N THR A 207 -7.87 -11.34 -3.83
CA THR A 207 -8.60 -11.60 -5.07
C THR A 207 -7.67 -12.15 -6.14
N HIS A 208 -8.25 -12.78 -7.17
CA HIS A 208 -7.48 -13.22 -8.33
C HIS A 208 -6.84 -12.03 -9.06
N LEU A 209 -5.56 -12.17 -9.38
CA LEU A 209 -4.79 -11.11 -10.01
C LEU A 209 -5.13 -11.01 -11.51
N PRO A 210 -5.44 -9.81 -12.02
CA PRO A 210 -5.55 -9.58 -13.45
C PRO A 210 -4.18 -9.64 -14.13
N LEU A 211 -4.17 -9.91 -15.43
CA LEU A 211 -2.93 -9.89 -16.23
C LEU A 211 -2.43 -8.44 -16.39
N PRO A 212 -1.14 -8.16 -16.12
CA PRO A 212 -0.59 -6.83 -16.31
C PRO A 212 -0.47 -6.50 -17.80
N VAL A 213 -0.83 -5.27 -18.18
CA VAL A 213 -0.78 -4.81 -19.56
C VAL A 213 0.45 -3.94 -19.76
N ILE A 214 1.28 -4.32 -20.73
CA ILE A 214 2.45 -3.53 -21.14
C ILE A 214 2.06 -2.73 -22.38
N SER A 215 2.21 -1.41 -22.30
CA SER A 215 1.90 -0.47 -23.37
C SER A 215 3.03 0.53 -23.58
N ARG A 216 3.23 0.98 -24.82
CA ARG A 216 4.18 2.04 -25.15
C ARG A 216 3.60 3.41 -24.83
N GLU A 217 4.41 4.27 -24.20
CA GLU A 217 4.08 5.68 -24.08
C GLU A 217 4.59 6.44 -25.30
N CYS A 218 3.66 7.10 -26.00
CA CYS A 218 3.98 7.96 -27.11
C CYS A 218 3.89 9.42 -26.66
N PHE A 219 5.05 10.07 -26.49
CA PHE A 219 5.12 11.52 -26.39
C PHE A 219 5.26 12.10 -27.80
N SER A 220 4.50 13.14 -28.13
CA SER A 220 4.50 13.83 -29.44
C SER A 220 5.78 14.65 -29.71
N SER A 221 6.96 14.17 -29.34
CA SER A 221 8.21 14.91 -29.60
C SER A 221 9.43 14.02 -29.86
N SER A 222 10.00 14.26 -31.05
CA SER A 222 11.32 13.90 -31.59
C SER A 222 11.62 12.41 -31.86
N SER A 223 11.72 12.13 -33.16
CA SER A 223 12.09 10.90 -33.85
C SER A 223 13.55 10.45 -33.67
N SER A 224 14.17 10.68 -32.51
CA SER A 224 15.60 10.40 -32.31
C SER A 224 15.98 10.06 -30.86
N SER A 225 15.13 9.32 -30.15
CA SER A 225 15.48 8.72 -28.87
C SER A 225 15.90 7.27 -29.11
N SER A 226 17.11 6.89 -28.67
CA SER A 226 17.59 5.49 -28.66
C SER A 226 16.83 4.61 -27.66
N TYR A 227 15.90 5.20 -26.90
CA TYR A 227 15.13 4.60 -25.84
C TYR A 227 13.64 4.55 -26.19
N CYS A 228 12.97 3.51 -25.71
CA CYS A 228 11.56 3.22 -25.82
C CYS A 228 10.94 3.32 -24.42
N SER A 229 9.98 4.23 -24.22
CA SER A 229 9.24 4.34 -22.96
C SER A 229 8.06 3.37 -22.95
N LEU A 230 8.02 2.53 -21.93
CA LEU A 230 7.01 1.51 -21.71
C LEU A 230 6.39 1.70 -20.34
N VAL A 231 5.10 1.42 -20.24
CA VAL A 231 4.37 1.38 -18.98
C VAL A 231 3.74 0.02 -18.83
N CYS A 232 3.96 -0.57 -17.66
CA CYS A 232 3.15 -1.67 -17.20
C CYS A 232 2.05 -1.13 -16.31
N SER A 233 0.80 -1.45 -16.64
CA SER A 233 -0.37 -0.98 -15.89
C SER A 233 -1.31 -2.12 -15.51
N VAL A 234 -1.95 -1.97 -14.35
CA VAL A 234 -2.96 -2.89 -13.84
C VAL A 234 -4.12 -2.09 -13.26
N LEU A 235 -5.34 -2.53 -13.52
CA LEU A 235 -6.56 -1.86 -13.09
C LEU A 235 -7.23 -2.60 -11.92
N ASN A 236 -7.87 -1.83 -11.03
CA ASN A 236 -8.72 -2.32 -9.93
C ASN A 236 -8.04 -3.37 -9.04
N VAL A 237 -6.91 -2.99 -8.43
CA VAL A 237 -6.14 -3.88 -7.55
C VAL A 237 -5.96 -3.28 -6.15
N SER A 238 -5.80 -4.16 -5.15
CA SER A 238 -5.57 -3.82 -3.75
C SER A 238 -4.65 -4.86 -3.11
N HIS A 239 -3.76 -4.44 -2.21
CA HIS A 239 -2.79 -5.32 -1.53
C HIS A 239 -1.91 -6.13 -2.50
N VAL A 240 -1.35 -5.48 -3.51
CA VAL A 240 -0.50 -6.10 -4.54
C VAL A 240 0.84 -5.37 -4.67
N THR A 241 1.81 -6.05 -5.25
CA THR A 241 3.08 -5.46 -5.68
C THR A 241 3.23 -5.61 -7.19
N LEU A 242 3.50 -4.50 -7.87
CA LEU A 242 3.80 -4.46 -9.30
C LEU A 242 5.30 -4.20 -9.49
N SER A 243 5.96 -5.03 -10.30
CA SER A 243 7.41 -5.03 -10.43
C SER A 243 7.86 -5.26 -11.87
N TRP A 244 8.95 -4.59 -12.26
CA TRP A 244 9.68 -4.88 -13.49
C TRP A 244 10.90 -5.76 -13.22
N TYR A 245 11.11 -6.73 -14.09
CA TYR A 245 12.27 -7.61 -14.09
C TYR A 245 13.01 -7.52 -15.42
N LYS A 246 14.34 -7.66 -15.34
CA LYS A 246 15.26 -7.85 -16.46
C LYS A 246 15.94 -9.20 -16.26
N GLY A 247 15.49 -10.21 -17.00
CA GLY A 247 15.78 -11.61 -16.71
C GLY A 247 15.28 -11.95 -15.30
N ASN A 248 16.22 -12.19 -14.39
CA ASN A 248 15.91 -12.52 -12.98
C ASN A 248 16.17 -11.34 -12.03
N SER A 249 16.64 -10.20 -12.54
CA SER A 249 16.97 -9.02 -11.73
C SER A 249 15.78 -8.08 -11.62
N LEU A 250 15.40 -7.72 -10.38
CA LEU A 250 14.38 -6.72 -10.10
C LEU A 250 14.90 -5.32 -10.47
N LEU A 251 14.15 -4.58 -11.30
CA LEU A 251 14.50 -3.22 -11.70
C LEU A 251 13.79 -2.17 -10.86
N SER A 252 12.48 -2.27 -10.78
CA SER A 252 11.62 -1.33 -10.05
C SER A 252 10.42 -2.07 -9.50
N SER A 253 9.88 -1.55 -8.39
CA SER A 253 8.74 -2.15 -7.72
C SER A 253 7.92 -1.08 -7.00
N ILE A 254 6.62 -1.26 -6.99
CA ILE A 254 5.66 -0.47 -6.23
C ILE A 254 4.68 -1.40 -5.53
N SER A 255 4.49 -1.21 -4.23
CA SER A 255 3.47 -1.90 -3.45
C SER A 255 2.29 -0.98 -3.18
N VAL A 256 1.09 -1.52 -3.32
CA VAL A 256 -0.16 -0.80 -3.15
C VAL A 256 -1.02 -1.55 -2.16
N SER A 257 -1.28 -0.93 -1.01
CA SER A 257 -2.10 -1.50 0.05
C SER A 257 -3.58 -1.16 -0.13
N ASP A 258 -3.90 0.07 -0.51
CA ASP A 258 -5.27 0.55 -0.66
C ASP A 258 -5.86 0.21 -2.03
N LEU A 259 -7.20 0.20 -2.14
CA LEU A 259 -7.88 0.00 -3.40
C LEU A 259 -7.54 1.13 -4.38
N SER A 260 -6.86 0.76 -5.48
CA SER A 260 -6.46 1.70 -6.53
C SER A 260 -7.11 1.33 -7.85
N SER A 261 -7.69 2.33 -8.52
CA SER A 261 -8.31 2.16 -9.84
C SER A 261 -7.29 1.78 -10.90
N SER A 262 -6.08 2.33 -10.83
CA SER A 262 -4.97 1.99 -11.71
C SER A 262 -3.62 2.14 -11.01
N VAL A 263 -2.74 1.17 -11.20
CA VAL A 263 -1.34 1.21 -10.77
C VAL A 263 -0.47 1.05 -12.01
N SER A 264 0.54 1.91 -12.16
CA SER A 264 1.43 1.90 -13.32
C SER A 264 2.89 2.06 -12.93
N LEU A 265 3.77 1.40 -13.69
CA LEU A 265 5.22 1.44 -13.48
C LEU A 265 5.92 1.65 -14.82
N HIS A 266 6.69 2.73 -14.93
CA HIS A 266 7.40 3.11 -16.16
C HIS A 266 8.75 2.37 -16.27
N LEU A 267 9.16 2.12 -17.52
CA LEU A 267 10.43 1.52 -17.89
C LEU A 267 10.93 2.14 -19.20
N GLU A 268 12.21 2.52 -19.24
CA GLU A 268 12.89 2.92 -20.48
C GLU A 268 13.82 1.79 -20.92
N VAL A 269 13.70 1.36 -22.18
CA VAL A 269 14.49 0.26 -22.77
C VAL A 269 15.15 0.73 -24.05
N GLU A 270 16.39 0.32 -24.30
CA GLU A 270 17.11 0.64 -25.54
C GLU A 270 16.66 -0.29 -26.69
N TYR A 271 16.51 0.22 -27.92
CA TYR A 271 15.95 -0.55 -29.07
C TYR A 271 16.72 -1.83 -29.42
N GLN A 272 18.03 -1.89 -29.13
CA GLN A 272 18.89 -3.05 -29.41
C GLN A 272 19.18 -3.89 -28.16
N ASP A 273 18.43 -3.69 -27.08
CA ASP A 273 18.60 -4.49 -25.89
C ASP A 273 18.09 -5.93 -26.15
N ASN A 274 18.98 -6.92 -26.04
CA ASN A 274 18.66 -8.35 -26.17
C ASN A 274 18.21 -8.98 -24.83
N ASN A 275 17.96 -8.17 -23.82
CA ASN A 275 17.53 -8.66 -22.52
C ASN A 275 16.01 -8.95 -22.51
N SER A 276 15.64 -10.01 -21.80
CA SER A 276 14.23 -10.34 -21.56
C SER A 276 13.68 -9.49 -20.43
N TYR A 277 12.64 -8.70 -20.69
CA TYR A 277 11.94 -7.94 -19.65
C TYR A 277 10.59 -8.58 -19.34
N SER A 278 10.18 -8.50 -18.08
CA SER A 278 8.86 -8.95 -17.66
C SER A 278 8.27 -8.01 -16.62
N CYS A 279 6.98 -7.78 -16.74
CA CYS A 279 6.21 -7.12 -15.71
C CYS A 279 5.45 -8.17 -14.90
N VAL A 280 5.62 -8.14 -13.59
CA VAL A 280 5.06 -9.11 -12.66
C VAL A 280 4.18 -8.37 -11.67
N ILE A 281 2.91 -8.76 -11.58
CA ILE A 281 2.06 -8.43 -10.45
C ILE A 281 2.01 -9.63 -9.52
N ASN A 282 2.19 -9.40 -8.23
CA ASN A 282 2.08 -10.45 -7.23
C ASN A 282 1.30 -9.98 -6.01
N ASN A 283 0.68 -10.95 -5.36
CA ASN A 283 0.23 -10.86 -3.98
C ASN A 283 0.99 -11.95 -3.18
N PRO A 284 0.87 -12.01 -1.84
CA PRO A 284 1.58 -13.00 -1.04
C PRO A 284 1.32 -14.48 -1.40
N ILE A 285 0.29 -14.79 -2.20
CA ILE A 285 -0.13 -16.16 -2.52
C ILE A 285 0.13 -16.53 -3.99
N SER A 286 0.03 -15.58 -4.90
CA SER A 286 0.00 -15.81 -6.35
C SER A 286 0.72 -14.70 -7.12
N ASN A 287 1.15 -15.03 -8.33
CA ASN A 287 1.76 -14.07 -9.25
C ASN A 287 1.17 -14.21 -10.65
N GLN A 288 1.24 -13.13 -11.42
CA GLN A 288 0.94 -13.08 -12.84
C GLN A 288 2.04 -12.29 -13.53
N THR A 289 2.46 -12.78 -14.70
CA THR A 289 3.61 -12.24 -15.42
C THR A 289 3.25 -12.02 -16.87
N THR A 290 3.58 -10.84 -17.37
CA THR A 290 3.53 -10.52 -18.79
C THR A 290 4.94 -10.24 -19.27
N HIS A 291 5.38 -10.97 -20.30
CA HIS A 291 6.69 -10.77 -20.92
C HIS A 291 6.61 -9.65 -21.94
N LEU A 292 7.63 -8.78 -21.94
CA LEU A 292 7.77 -7.74 -22.94
C LEU A 292 8.31 -8.35 -24.24
N ASP A 293 7.58 -8.16 -25.34
CA ASP A 293 8.11 -8.34 -26.68
C ASP A 293 8.60 -6.99 -27.22
N ILE A 294 9.91 -6.74 -27.08
CA ILE A 294 10.54 -5.48 -27.49
C ILE A 294 10.32 -5.26 -28.98
N THR A 295 10.36 -6.32 -29.79
CA THR A 295 10.24 -6.20 -31.24
C THR A 295 8.89 -5.62 -31.61
N GLN A 296 7.79 -6.15 -31.07
CA GLN A 296 6.44 -5.70 -31.39
C GLN A 296 6.11 -4.30 -30.88
N LEU A 297 6.54 -3.97 -29.65
CA LEU A 297 6.14 -2.73 -28.99
C LEU A 297 7.08 -1.56 -29.31
N CYS A 298 8.37 -1.81 -29.49
CA CYS A 298 9.39 -0.80 -29.76
C CYS A 298 9.86 -0.87 -31.22
N HIS A 299 8.92 -0.84 -32.18
CA HIS A 299 9.28 -0.60 -33.57
C HIS A 299 9.61 0.89 -33.82
N THR A 300 10.63 1.14 -34.64
CA THR A 300 10.96 2.47 -35.16
C THR A 300 9.85 2.90 -36.13
N CYS A 301 9.02 3.85 -35.69
CA CYS A 301 8.01 4.45 -36.54
C CYS A 301 8.71 5.27 -37.63
N SER A 302 8.72 4.77 -38.86
CA SER A 302 9.23 5.50 -40.02
C SER A 302 8.38 6.72 -40.37
N ASP A 303 7.13 6.75 -39.91
CA ASP A 303 6.23 7.90 -40.04
C ASP A 303 5.63 8.28 -38.69
N SER A 304 5.99 9.47 -38.20
CA SER A 304 5.63 10.03 -36.89
C SER A 304 4.14 10.30 -36.67
N VAL A 305 3.27 9.98 -37.64
CA VAL A 305 1.84 10.28 -37.61
C VAL A 305 0.98 9.07 -37.21
N HIS A 306 1.51 7.84 -37.30
CA HIS A 306 0.68 6.63 -37.24
C HIS A 306 0.81 5.77 -35.97
N CYS A 307 1.75 6.09 -35.08
CA CYS A 307 2.05 5.22 -33.94
C CYS A 307 1.34 5.57 -32.62
N CYS A 308 0.72 6.75 -32.52
CA CYS A 308 -0.13 7.10 -31.40
C CYS A 308 -1.52 7.40 -31.92
N GLY A 309 -2.55 6.90 -31.22
CA GLY A 309 -3.93 6.79 -31.69
C GLY A 309 -4.45 7.96 -32.52
N SER A 310 -5.33 7.59 -33.45
CA SER A 310 -6.09 8.41 -34.41
C SER A 310 -6.65 9.76 -33.94
N THR A 311 -6.60 10.11 -32.65
CA THR A 311 -7.11 11.35 -32.08
C THR A 311 -6.31 12.59 -32.48
N GLU A 312 -4.97 12.55 -32.56
CA GLU A 312 -4.18 13.73 -32.94
C GLU A 312 -4.39 14.09 -34.42
N ALA A 313 -4.44 13.09 -35.31
CA ALA A 313 -4.73 13.29 -36.73
C ALA A 313 -6.14 13.86 -36.95
N VAL A 314 -7.13 13.38 -36.19
CA VAL A 314 -8.50 13.91 -36.23
C VAL A 314 -8.54 15.35 -35.72
N ILE A 315 -7.83 15.70 -34.64
CA ILE A 315 -7.75 17.09 -34.15
C ILE A 315 -7.11 18.02 -35.20
N ARG A 316 -6.03 17.59 -35.86
CA ARG A 316 -5.40 18.37 -36.94
C ARG A 316 -6.31 18.55 -38.15
N LEU A 317 -7.05 17.51 -38.54
CA LEU A 317 -8.05 17.59 -39.61
C LEU A 317 -9.21 18.53 -39.25
N VAL A 318 -9.67 18.50 -38.01
CA VAL A 318 -10.74 19.40 -37.53
C VAL A 318 -10.24 20.85 -37.50
N LEU A 319 -9.03 21.10 -37.01
CA LEU A 319 -8.45 22.45 -36.99
C LEU A 319 -8.21 23.00 -38.40
N SER A 320 -7.72 22.18 -39.33
CA SER A 320 -7.52 22.63 -40.72
C SER A 320 -8.85 22.93 -41.42
N ALA A 321 -9.89 22.12 -41.17
CA ALA A 321 -11.24 22.37 -41.67
C ALA A 321 -11.83 23.67 -41.10
N LEU A 322 -11.68 23.92 -39.79
CA LEU A 322 -12.16 25.16 -39.16
C LEU A 322 -11.48 26.41 -39.72
N VAL A 323 -10.16 26.36 -39.94
CA VAL A 323 -9.42 27.47 -40.58
C VAL A 323 -9.89 27.68 -42.02
N GLY A 324 -10.11 26.60 -42.78
CA GLY A 324 -10.66 26.67 -44.14
C GLY A 324 -12.06 27.29 -44.19
N VAL A 325 -12.92 26.98 -43.23
CA VAL A 325 -14.26 27.60 -43.13
C VAL A 325 -14.14 29.09 -42.80
N ALA A 326 -13.28 29.46 -41.85
CA ALA A 326 -13.08 30.86 -41.47
C ALA A 326 -12.54 31.71 -42.63
N THR A 327 -11.60 31.19 -43.42
CA THR A 327 -11.05 31.91 -44.58
C THR A 327 -12.12 32.12 -45.66
N VAL A 328 -12.96 31.11 -45.93
CA VAL A 328 -14.09 31.26 -46.87
C VAL A 328 -15.10 32.29 -46.36
N ILE A 329 -15.43 32.30 -45.07
CA ILE A 329 -16.33 33.31 -44.49
C ILE A 329 -15.76 34.72 -44.67
N LEU A 330 -14.46 34.91 -44.38
CA LEU A 330 -13.80 36.21 -44.56
C LEU A 330 -13.78 36.65 -46.02
N LEU A 331 -13.52 35.74 -46.97
CA LEU A 331 -13.58 36.04 -48.40
C LEU A 331 -15.00 36.40 -48.85
N VAL A 332 -16.01 35.67 -48.40
CA VAL A 332 -17.42 35.99 -48.71
C VAL A 332 -17.80 37.35 -48.12
N TYR A 333 -17.35 37.65 -46.91
CA TYR A 333 -17.57 38.96 -46.28
C TYR A 333 -16.91 40.09 -47.07
N ASP A 334 -15.65 39.93 -47.47
CA ASP A 334 -14.91 40.91 -48.26
C ASP A 334 -15.54 41.13 -49.65
N ILE A 335 -15.94 40.05 -50.34
CA ILE A 335 -16.64 40.13 -51.63
C ILE A 335 -17.97 40.85 -51.49
N ARG A 336 -18.76 40.54 -50.44
CA ARG A 336 -20.03 41.23 -50.18
C ARG A 336 -19.81 42.70 -49.84
N SER A 337 -18.78 43.02 -49.06
CA SER A 337 -18.42 44.40 -48.71
C SER A 337 -18.05 45.21 -49.96
N ARG A 338 -17.18 44.69 -50.81
CA ARG A 338 -16.80 45.36 -52.07
C ARG A 338 -17.99 45.51 -53.03
N ARG A 339 -18.89 44.53 -53.07
CA ARG A 339 -20.09 44.60 -53.92
C ARG A 339 -21.06 45.68 -53.40
N ALA A 340 -21.23 45.80 -52.08
CA ALA A 340 -22.02 46.88 -51.47
C ALA A 340 -21.42 48.28 -51.75
N GLU A 341 -20.09 48.41 -51.77
CA GLU A 341 -19.42 49.66 -52.18
C GLU A 341 -19.64 50.00 -53.66
N GLN A 342 -19.65 48.99 -54.55
CA GLN A 342 -19.95 49.20 -55.98
C GLN A 342 -21.41 49.57 -56.24
N ASP A 343 -22.35 48.94 -55.52
CA ASP A 343 -23.78 49.26 -55.62
C ASP A 343 -24.04 50.71 -55.14
N GLN A 344 -23.35 51.16 -54.08
CA GLN A 344 -23.42 52.55 -53.61
C GLN A 344 -22.81 53.54 -54.61
N ALA A 345 -21.72 53.17 -55.31
CA ALA A 345 -21.08 54.00 -56.32
C ALA A 345 -21.92 54.17 -57.60
N GLN A 346 -22.68 53.14 -58.01
CA GLN A 346 -23.60 53.23 -59.14
C GLN A 346 -24.87 54.06 -58.83
N ILE A 347 -25.38 54.00 -57.60
CA ILE A 347 -26.52 54.85 -57.18
C ILE A 347 -26.15 56.34 -57.23
N ASN A 348 -24.92 56.70 -56.89
CA ASN A 348 -24.45 58.10 -56.91
C ASN A 348 -24.15 58.65 -58.32
N THR A 349 -24.05 57.80 -59.35
CA THR A 349 -23.82 58.22 -60.75
C THR A 349 -25.09 58.25 -61.60
N ALA A 350 -26.18 57.61 -61.17
CA ALA A 350 -27.48 57.64 -61.86
C ALA A 350 -28.40 58.80 -61.41
N GLY A 351 -27.97 59.61 -60.44
CA GLY A 351 -28.73 60.75 -59.88
C GLY A 351 -28.17 62.13 -60.23
N ALA A 352 -27.28 62.23 -61.21
CA ALA A 352 -26.67 63.49 -61.68
C ALA A 352 -27.08 63.82 -63.11
#